data_AF-A0A958WWK2-F1
#
_entry.id   AF-A0A958WWK2-F1
#
_cell.length_a   1.000
_cell.length_b   1.000
_cell.length_c   1.000
_cell.angle_alpha   90.00
_cell.angle_beta   90.00
_cell.angle_gamma   90.00
#
_symmetry.space_group_name_H-M   'P 1'
#
loop_
_entity.id
_entity.type
_entity.pdbx_description
1 polymer ?
#
loop_
_entity_poly.entity_id
_entity_poly.type
_entity_poly.pdbx_seq_one_letter_code
_entity_poly.pdbx_strand_id
1 'polypeptide(L)'
;MISADFNNKGGIVSRNIGQARRVLEALLDKYADEGIENLESLDVLKVRPLTQFGSPIEILWEFGGKERFLAAVRELEGEIYRVA
;
A
#
# COMPACT_ATOMS: atom_id res chain seq x y z
N MET A 1 8.36 -25.41 3.15
CA MET A 1 7.90 -25.35 1.75
C MET A 1 6.41 -25.13 1.76
N ILE A 2 5.98 -23.88 1.95
CA ILE A 2 4.57 -23.48 1.92
C ILE A 2 4.51 -22.34 0.92
N SER A 3 4.40 -22.71 -0.35
CA SER A 3 3.96 -21.82 -1.42
C SER A 3 2.71 -22.48 -1.96
N ALA A 4 1.57 -22.15 -1.36
CA ALA A 4 0.26 -22.63 -1.80
C ALA A 4 -0.56 -21.41 -2.22
N ASP A 5 -0.49 -21.14 -3.52
CA ASP A 5 -1.62 -20.76 -4.38
C ASP A 5 -2.60 -19.67 -3.89
N PHE A 6 -2.12 -18.43 -3.81
CA PHE A 6 -2.98 -17.24 -3.90
C PHE A 6 -3.40 -16.90 -5.35
N ASN A 7 -3.07 -17.74 -6.34
CA ASN A 7 -3.16 -17.38 -7.75
C ASN A 7 -4.30 -18.07 -8.52
N ASN A 8 -5.46 -18.26 -7.90
CA ASN A 8 -6.64 -18.78 -8.59
C ASN A 8 -7.88 -17.91 -8.34
N LYS A 9 -8.00 -16.83 -9.14
CA LYS A 9 -9.22 -16.38 -9.86
C LYS A 9 -9.09 -14.92 -10.35
N GLY A 10 -9.14 -14.75 -11.68
CA GLY A 10 -9.58 -13.50 -12.31
C GLY A 10 -8.47 -12.49 -12.65
N GLY A 11 -8.01 -12.50 -13.91
CA GLY A 11 -6.95 -11.62 -14.43
C GLY A 11 -7.20 -10.10 -14.38
N ILE A 12 -8.30 -9.63 -13.79
CA ILE A 12 -8.57 -8.21 -13.51
C ILE A 12 -8.31 -7.86 -12.03
N VAL A 13 -8.53 -8.82 -11.12
CA VAL A 13 -8.37 -8.63 -9.66
C VAL A 13 -6.89 -8.71 -9.27
N SER A 14 -6.12 -9.60 -9.91
CA SER A 14 -4.69 -9.78 -9.64
C SER A 14 -3.83 -8.55 -9.97
N ARG A 15 -4.24 -7.73 -10.96
CA ARG A 15 -3.48 -6.53 -11.36
C ARG A 15 -3.67 -5.38 -10.37
N ASN A 16 -4.90 -5.14 -9.91
CA ASN A 16 -5.20 -4.10 -8.90
C ASN A 16 -4.60 -4.45 -7.53
N ILE A 17 -4.75 -5.71 -7.07
CA ILE A 17 -4.10 -6.16 -5.83
C ILE A 17 -2.57 -6.04 -5.95
N GLY A 18 -2.01 -6.32 -7.13
CA GLY A 18 -0.58 -6.21 -7.37
C GLY A 18 -0.02 -4.80 -7.20
N GLN A 19 -0.74 -3.78 -7.69
CA GLN A 19 -0.34 -2.37 -7.55
C GLN A 19 -0.58 -1.87 -6.11
N ALA A 20 -1.75 -2.14 -5.53
CA ALA A 20 -2.05 -1.76 -4.15
C ALA A 20 -1.02 -2.33 -3.15
N ARG A 21 -0.63 -3.61 -3.33
CA ARG A 21 0.43 -4.24 -2.54
C ARG A 21 1.77 -3.51 -2.68
N ARG A 22 2.19 -3.18 -3.91
CA ARG A 22 3.45 -2.46 -4.16
C ARG A 22 3.46 -1.07 -3.54
N VAL A 23 2.31 -0.41 -3.50
CA VAL A 23 2.16 0.89 -2.81
C VAL A 23 2.36 0.71 -1.30
N LEU A 24 1.78 -0.34 -0.69
CA LEU A 24 1.99 -0.63 0.74
C LEU A 24 3.44 -1.02 1.06
N GLU A 25 4.09 -1.79 0.20
CA GLU A 25 5.52 -2.13 0.34
C GLU A 25 6.39 -0.87 0.30
N ALA A 26 6.15 0.03 -0.66
CA ALA A 26 6.87 1.29 -0.75
C ALA A 26 6.59 2.24 0.44
N LEU A 27 5.40 2.17 1.04
CA LEU A 27 5.08 2.89 2.28
C LEU A 27 5.89 2.34 3.47
N LEU A 28 6.01 1.02 3.59
CA LEU A 28 6.83 0.37 4.62
C LEU A 28 8.30 0.76 4.51
N ASP A 29 8.86 0.65 3.30
CA ASP A 29 10.26 0.99 3.05
C ASP A 29 10.54 2.45 3.46
N LYS A 30 9.66 3.38 3.07
CA LYS A 30 9.82 4.78 3.48
C LYS A 30 9.63 4.99 4.99
N TYR A 31 8.75 4.25 5.65
CA TYR A 31 8.61 4.34 7.10
C TYR A 31 9.90 3.89 7.80
N ALA A 32 10.49 2.79 7.35
CA ALA A 32 11.74 2.26 7.90
C ALA A 32 12.93 3.20 7.70
N ASP A 33 13.02 3.85 6.53
CA ASP A 33 14.14 4.72 6.18
C ASP A 33 14.02 6.14 6.76
N GLU A 34 12.82 6.72 6.74
CA GLU A 34 12.61 8.15 7.04
C GLU A 34 11.82 8.40 8.33
N GLY A 35 11.32 7.36 9.00
CA GLY A 35 10.52 7.51 10.21
C GLY A 35 9.28 8.38 9.98
N ILE A 36 8.56 8.13 8.87
CA ILE A 36 7.38 8.92 8.51
C ILE A 36 6.41 8.97 9.70
N GLU A 37 6.28 10.14 10.31
CA GLU A 37 5.43 10.36 11.49
C GLU A 37 3.92 10.18 11.19
N ASN A 38 3.52 10.22 9.91
CA ASN A 38 2.11 10.18 9.53
C ASN A 38 1.89 9.51 8.16
N LEU A 39 1.82 8.17 8.13
CA LEU A 39 1.52 7.41 6.91
C LEU A 39 0.07 7.61 6.45
N GLU A 40 -0.83 8.00 7.35
CA GLU A 40 -2.24 8.31 7.04
C GLU A 40 -2.41 9.61 6.21
N SER A 41 -1.36 10.41 6.04
CA SER A 41 -1.43 11.59 5.19
C SER A 41 -1.44 11.25 3.71
N LEU A 42 -2.41 11.78 2.96
CA LEU A 42 -2.46 11.63 1.50
C LEU A 42 -1.26 12.29 0.78
N ASP A 43 -0.54 13.20 1.45
CA ASP A 43 0.67 13.80 0.87
C ASP A 43 1.80 12.78 0.69
N VAL A 44 1.75 11.64 1.38
CA VAL A 44 2.68 10.53 1.15
C VAL A 44 2.61 10.03 -0.30
N LEU A 45 1.45 10.12 -0.96
CA LEU A 45 1.27 9.71 -2.36
C LEU A 45 2.01 10.61 -3.35
N LYS A 46 2.50 11.78 -2.91
CA LYS A 46 3.22 12.76 -3.72
C LYS A 46 4.74 12.62 -3.62
N VAL A 47 5.26 11.71 -2.79
CA VAL A 47 6.69 11.48 -2.64
C VAL A 47 7.16 10.28 -3.46
N ARG A 48 8.45 10.22 -3.81
CA ARG A 48 9.04 9.03 -4.44
C ARG A 48 9.23 7.92 -3.40
N PRO A 49 9.09 6.63 -3.76
CA PRO A 49 8.75 6.13 -5.09
C PRO A 49 7.24 6.10 -5.38
N LEU A 50 6.36 6.56 -4.48
CA LEU A 50 4.91 6.45 -4.67
C LEU A 50 4.39 7.12 -5.94
N THR A 51 4.96 8.26 -6.31
CA THR A 51 4.69 8.95 -7.59
C THR A 51 4.93 8.10 -8.85
N GLN A 52 5.64 6.97 -8.75
CA GLN A 52 5.86 6.05 -9.88
C GLN A 52 4.66 5.13 -10.14
N PHE A 53 3.75 4.99 -9.18
CA PHE A 53 2.55 4.16 -9.31
C PHE A 53 1.36 4.91 -9.94
N GLY A 54 1.47 6.22 -10.11
CA GLY A 54 0.46 7.07 -10.73
C GLY A 54 0.25 8.38 -9.97
N SER A 55 -0.77 9.12 -10.37
CA SER A 55 -1.25 10.27 -9.60
C SER A 55 -1.88 9.81 -8.27
N PRO A 56 -1.97 10.70 -7.26
CA PRO A 56 -2.59 10.34 -5.99
C PRO A 56 -4.00 9.76 -6.15
N ILE A 57 -4.80 10.29 -7.07
CA ILE A 57 -6.16 9.79 -7.28
C ILE A 57 -6.16 8.39 -7.88
N GLU A 58 -5.30 8.10 -8.87
CA GLU A 58 -5.17 6.76 -9.44
C GLU A 58 -4.74 5.75 -8.37
N ILE A 59 -3.77 6.11 -7.51
CA ILE A 59 -3.35 5.26 -6.40
C ILE A 59 -4.52 4.95 -5.47
N LEU A 60 -5.32 5.95 -5.07
CA LEU A 60 -6.49 5.71 -4.21
C LEU A 60 -7.50 4.75 -4.86
N TRP A 61 -7.64 4.77 -6.17
CA TRP A 61 -8.56 3.88 -6.89
C TRP A 61 -8.10 2.43 -6.88
N GLU A 62 -6.79 2.16 -6.83
CA GLU A 62 -6.26 0.79 -6.65
C GLU A 62 -6.72 0.14 -5.34
N PHE A 63 -7.04 0.95 -4.31
CA PHE A 63 -7.59 0.49 -3.03
C PHE A 63 -9.13 0.46 -3.01
N GLY A 64 -9.80 0.96 -4.05
CA GLY A 64 -11.25 1.17 -4.06
C GLY A 64 -11.69 2.47 -3.38
N GLY A 65 -10.79 3.44 -3.28
CA GLY A 65 -11.06 4.80 -2.78
C GLY A 65 -10.30 5.18 -1.52
N LYS A 66 -10.43 6.46 -1.13
CA LYS A 66 -9.71 7.06 0.00
C LYS A 66 -9.87 6.29 1.32
N GLU A 67 -11.10 5.96 1.69
CA GLU A 67 -11.38 5.28 2.96
C GLU A 67 -10.72 3.90 3.03
N ARG A 68 -10.69 3.17 1.90
CA ARG A 68 -10.05 1.86 1.82
C ARG A 68 -8.53 1.95 1.86
N PHE A 69 -7.94 2.97 1.22
CA PHE A 69 -6.52 3.28 1.34
C PHE A 69 -6.15 3.55 2.80
N LEU A 70 -6.86 4.46 3.48
CA LEU A 70 -6.57 4.80 4.88
C LEU A 70 -6.74 3.60 5.82
N ALA A 71 -7.76 2.76 5.59
CA ALA A 71 -7.93 1.53 6.35
C ALA A 71 -6.73 0.57 6.17
N ALA A 72 -6.24 0.40 4.94
CA ALA A 72 -5.07 -0.43 4.67
C ALA A 72 -3.79 0.14 5.30
N VAL A 73 -3.61 1.46 5.30
CA VAL A 73 -2.49 2.12 5.97
C VAL A 73 -2.54 1.95 7.49
N ARG A 74 -3.71 2.07 8.10
CA ARG A 74 -3.85 1.82 9.55
C ARG A 74 -3.58 0.37 9.93
N GLU A 75 -4.03 -0.57 9.10
CA GLU A 75 -3.73 -1.98 9.30
C GLU A 75 -2.22 -2.22 9.24
N LEU A 76 -1.55 -1.58 8.27
CA LEU A 76 -0.09 -1.61 8.12
C LEU A 76 0.63 -1.06 9.34
N GLU A 77 0.27 0.13 9.81
CA GLU A 77 0.82 0.74 11.04
C GLU A 77 0.60 -0.16 12.25
N GLY A 78 -0.60 -0.75 12.37
CA GLY A 78 -0.93 -1.69 13.42
C GLY A 78 -0.02 -2.92 13.43
N GLU A 79 0.39 -3.43 12.27
CA GLU A 79 1.37 -4.52 12.19
C GLU A 79 2.78 -4.07 12.61
N ILE A 80 3.20 -2.87 12.21
CA ILE A 80 4.51 -2.33 12.59
C ILE A 80 4.61 -2.18 14.11
N TYR A 81 3.62 -1.54 14.75
CA TYR A 81 3.61 -1.35 16.21
C TYR A 81 3.40 -2.65 17.00
N ARG A 82 2.88 -3.72 16.38
CA ARG A 82 2.80 -5.04 17.02
C ARG A 82 4.16 -5.75 17.07
N VAL A 83 5.01 -5.49 16.08
CA VAL A 83 6.31 -6.18 15.92
C VAL A 83 7.47 -5.39 16.53
N ALA A 84 7.34 -4.06 16.64
CA ALA A 84 8.29 -3.17 17.31
C ALA A 84 8.23 -3.28 18.84
#